data_AF-R0C7X3-F1
#
_entry.id   AF-R0C7X3-F1
#
_cell.length_a   1.000
_cell.length_b   1.000
_cell.length_c   1.000
_cell.angle_alpha   90.00
_cell.angle_beta   90.00
_cell.angle_gamma   90.00
#
_symmetry.space_group_name_H-M   'P 1'
#
loop_
_entity.id
_entity.type
_entity.pdbx_description
1 polymer ?
#
loop_
_entity_poly.entity_id
_entity_poly.type
_entity_poly.pdbx_seq_one_letter_code
_entity_poly.pdbx_strand_id
1 'polypeptide(L)'
;MLFESCTLKGKRICNPIVDWRDSDVWEYIRSERLEINPLYDMGFYRVGCLGCPMAGKNRWTEFRLFPTYERAYIRAFGKMLEAIHAGGGKTKWKTARDVFSWWMEDQNVEGQMSLSDITEWIVVNEEKI
;
A
#
# COMPACT_ATOMS: atom_id res chain seq x y z
N MET A 1 23.04 -12.11 8.55
CA MET A 1 23.85 -12.86 9.55
C MET A 1 22.90 -13.66 10.42
N LEU A 2 23.10 -14.98 10.51
CA LEU A 2 22.21 -15.89 11.24
C LEU A 2 22.09 -15.56 12.74
N PHE A 3 23.19 -15.13 13.37
CA PHE A 3 23.18 -14.74 14.77
C PHE A 3 23.67 -13.31 14.96
N GLU A 4 22.92 -12.50 15.69
CA GLU A 4 23.31 -11.15 16.10
C GLU A 4 23.42 -11.10 17.62
N SER A 5 24.48 -10.51 18.15
CA SER A 5 24.68 -10.35 19.61
C SER A 5 24.80 -8.86 19.95
N CYS A 6 23.87 -8.37 20.76
CA CYS A 6 23.93 -7.03 21.35
C CYS A 6 24.48 -7.14 22.77
N THR A 7 25.76 -6.82 22.94
CA THR A 7 26.46 -6.86 24.24
C THR A 7 25.85 -5.89 25.25
N LEU A 8 25.50 -4.67 24.81
CA LEU A 8 24.88 -3.63 25.64
C LEU A 8 23.56 -4.05 26.28
N LYS A 9 22.76 -4.86 25.57
CA LYS A 9 21.45 -5.34 26.05
C LYS A 9 21.48 -6.79 26.52
N GLY A 10 22.64 -7.45 26.50
CA GLY A 10 22.77 -8.89 26.80
C GLY A 10 21.89 -9.79 25.93
N LYS A 11 21.52 -9.36 24.71
CA LYS A 11 20.55 -10.07 23.85
C LYS A 11 21.27 -10.76 22.70
N ARG A 12 20.90 -12.01 22.42
CA ARG A 12 21.25 -12.73 21.19
C ARG A 12 19.99 -12.97 20.35
N ILE A 13 20.06 -12.67 19.06
CA ILE A 13 18.98 -12.85 18.08
C ILE A 13 19.44 -13.91 17.08
N CYS A 14 18.53 -14.80 16.70
CA CYS A 14 18.71 -15.77 15.62
C CYS A 14 17.75 -15.41 14.48
N ASN A 15 18.24 -15.33 13.25
CA ASN A 15 17.47 -15.04 12.03
C ASN A 15 17.59 -16.23 11.06
N PRO A 16 16.83 -17.34 11.25
CA PRO A 16 17.07 -18.62 10.58
C PRO A 16 16.98 -18.61 9.05
N ILE A 17 16.23 -17.64 8.52
CA ILE A 17 15.96 -17.53 7.08
C ILE A 17 16.59 -16.28 6.45
N VAL A 18 17.57 -15.66 7.13
CA VAL A 18 18.16 -14.37 6.70
C VAL A 18 18.84 -14.44 5.34
N ASP A 19 19.39 -15.60 4.97
CA ASP A 19 20.09 -15.81 3.70
C ASP A 19 19.20 -16.51 2.65
N TRP A 20 17.90 -16.70 2.95
CA TRP A 20 16.96 -17.30 2.00
C TRP A 20 16.59 -16.30 0.91
N ARG A 21 16.52 -16.79 -0.32
CA ARG A 21 15.90 -16.07 -1.44
C ARG A 21 14.41 -16.35 -1.46
N ASP A 22 13.66 -15.52 -2.19
CA ASP A 22 12.23 -15.73 -2.42
C ASP A 22 11.94 -17.15 -2.97
N SER A 23 12.81 -17.68 -3.85
CA SER A 23 12.68 -19.03 -4.39
C SER A 23 12.75 -20.11 -3.31
N ASP A 24 13.65 -19.94 -2.33
CA ASP A 24 13.90 -20.91 -1.28
C ASP A 24 12.68 -20.96 -0.34
N VAL A 25 12.05 -19.81 -0.06
CA VAL A 25 10.79 -19.70 0.70
C VAL A 25 9.66 -20.47 0.00
N TRP A 26 9.46 -20.20 -1.30
CA TRP A 26 8.37 -20.80 -2.06
C TRP A 26 8.56 -22.30 -2.30
N GLU A 27 9.79 -22.77 -2.49
CA GLU A 27 10.08 -24.19 -2.61
C GLU A 27 9.75 -24.94 -1.34
N TYR A 28 10.15 -24.39 -0.18
CA TYR A 28 9.86 -24.97 1.13
C TYR A 28 8.35 -25.01 1.42
N ILE A 29 7.62 -23.93 1.14
CA ILE A 29 6.15 -23.89 1.28
C ILE A 29 5.50 -25.04 0.50
N ARG A 30 5.96 -25.29 -0.74
CA ARG A 30 5.42 -26.35 -1.59
C ARG A 30 5.82 -27.74 -1.11
N SER A 31 7.07 -27.96 -0.69
CA SER A 31 7.52 -29.29 -0.23
C SER A 31 6.79 -29.72 1.04
N GLU A 32 6.59 -28.79 1.96
CA GLU A 32 5.91 -29.02 3.25
C GLU A 32 4.39 -28.86 3.16
N ARG A 33 3.86 -28.51 1.98
CA ARG A 33 2.41 -28.32 1.73
C ARG A 33 1.76 -27.35 2.72
N LEU A 34 2.43 -26.23 2.98
CA LEU A 34 1.93 -25.22 3.90
C LEU A 34 0.77 -24.43 3.27
N GLU A 35 -0.25 -24.12 4.08
CA GLU A 35 -1.29 -23.19 3.68
C GLU A 35 -0.70 -21.78 3.56
N ILE A 36 -1.05 -21.08 2.48
CA ILE A 36 -0.59 -19.73 2.21
C ILE A 36 -1.73 -18.73 2.37
N ASN A 37 -1.36 -17.48 2.65
CA ASN A 37 -2.34 -16.40 2.64
C ASN A 37 -2.91 -16.23 1.21
N PRO A 38 -4.24 -16.29 1.01
CA PRO A 38 -4.86 -16.16 -0.31
C PRO A 38 -4.50 -14.88 -1.07
N LEU A 39 -4.06 -13.82 -0.37
CA LEU A 39 -3.59 -12.60 -1.02
C LEU A 39 -2.41 -12.85 -1.96
N TYR A 40 -1.56 -13.85 -1.71
CA TYR A 40 -0.49 -14.22 -2.64
C TYR A 40 -1.02 -14.72 -3.99
N ASP A 41 -2.19 -15.37 -4.00
CA ASP A 41 -2.88 -15.78 -5.24
C ASP A 41 -3.55 -14.60 -5.95
N MET A 42 -3.82 -13.51 -5.23
CA MET A 42 -4.37 -12.26 -5.78
C MET A 42 -3.30 -11.34 -6.38
N GLY A 43 -2.07 -11.83 -6.56
CA GLY A 43 -0.95 -11.08 -7.15
C GLY A 43 -0.16 -10.21 -6.16
N PHE A 44 -0.39 -10.37 -4.85
CA PHE A 44 0.43 -9.69 -3.84
C PHE A 44 1.74 -10.44 -3.64
N TYR A 45 2.88 -9.77 -3.86
CA TYR A 45 4.19 -10.35 -3.53
C TYR A 45 4.63 -10.05 -2.08
N ARG A 46 3.96 -9.10 -1.42
CA ARG A 46 4.14 -8.78 0.00
C ARG A 46 2.79 -8.49 0.64
N VAL A 47 2.54 -9.08 1.81
CA VAL A 47 1.34 -8.80 2.60
C VAL A 47 1.75 -7.94 3.79
N GLY A 48 1.34 -6.67 3.77
CA GLY A 48 1.61 -5.70 4.83
C GLY A 48 0.40 -4.82 5.11
N CYS A 49 0.61 -3.62 5.65
CA CYS A 49 -0.47 -2.67 5.82
C CYS A 49 -1.02 -2.21 4.46
N LEU A 50 -2.35 -2.19 4.32
CA LEU A 50 -3.02 -1.62 3.16
C LEU A 50 -2.72 -0.12 3.06
N GLY A 51 -2.31 0.34 1.89
CA GLY A 51 -1.89 1.71 1.64
C GLY A 51 -0.47 2.02 2.14
N CYS A 52 0.33 1.04 2.55
CA CYS A 52 1.68 1.30 3.06
C CYS A 52 2.53 2.07 2.03
N PRO A 53 3.14 3.23 2.36
CA PRO A 53 4.00 3.95 1.41
C PRO A 53 5.14 3.10 0.85
N MET A 54 5.62 2.12 1.63
CA MET A 54 6.64 1.15 1.21
C MET A 54 6.14 0.13 0.17
N ALA A 55 4.84 0.09 -0.14
CA ALA A 55 4.27 -0.75 -1.19
C ALA A 55 4.38 -0.12 -2.59
N GLY A 56 4.85 1.13 -2.68
CA GLY A 56 5.04 1.81 -3.97
C GLY A 56 3.74 1.88 -4.78
N LYS A 57 3.79 1.41 -6.03
CA LYS A 57 2.65 1.43 -6.95
C LYS A 57 1.58 0.38 -6.65
N ASN A 58 1.88 -0.67 -5.87
CA ASN A 58 0.89 -1.69 -5.51
C ASN A 58 -0.26 -1.13 -4.67
N ARG A 59 -0.06 0.03 -4.04
CA ARG A 59 -1.14 0.75 -3.34
C ARG A 59 -2.35 1.01 -4.24
N TRP A 60 -2.15 1.23 -5.54
CA TRP A 60 -3.26 1.41 -6.48
C TRP A 60 -4.09 0.13 -6.64
N THR A 61 -3.42 -1.02 -6.75
CA THR A 61 -4.08 -2.34 -6.76
C THR A 61 -4.81 -2.61 -5.45
N GLU A 62 -4.17 -2.30 -4.32
CA GLU A 62 -4.77 -2.41 -2.98
C GLU A 62 -6.08 -1.62 -2.88
N PHE A 63 -6.07 -0.34 -3.27
CA PHE A 63 -7.25 0.51 -3.18
C PHE A 63 -8.34 0.17 -4.21
N ARG A 64 -7.96 -0.34 -5.39
CA ARG A 64 -8.91 -0.91 -6.35
C ARG A 64 -9.63 -2.13 -5.80
N LEU A 65 -8.90 -3.06 -5.17
CA LEU A 65 -9.47 -4.27 -4.60
C LEU A 65 -10.24 -4.00 -3.30
N PHE A 66 -9.82 -3.00 -2.53
CA PHE A 66 -10.37 -2.69 -1.21
C PHE A 66 -10.77 -1.21 -1.08
N PRO A 67 -11.76 -0.74 -1.87
CA PRO A 67 -12.08 0.69 -2.00
C PRO A 67 -12.64 1.32 -0.73
N THR A 68 -13.15 0.51 0.21
CA THR A 68 -13.59 1.02 1.53
C THR A 68 -12.46 1.66 2.32
N TYR A 69 -11.24 1.13 2.19
CA TYR A 69 -10.08 1.71 2.86
C TYR A 69 -9.61 2.98 2.19
N GLU A 70 -9.68 3.08 0.86
CA GLU A 70 -9.43 4.34 0.14
C GLU A 70 -10.30 5.47 0.69
N ARG A 71 -11.62 5.22 0.80
CA ARG A 71 -12.57 6.17 1.39
C ARG A 71 -12.22 6.52 2.82
N ALA A 72 -11.75 5.56 3.62
CA ALA A 72 -11.34 5.81 4.99
C ALA A 72 -10.10 6.71 5.07
N TYR A 73 -9.10 6.50 4.21
CA TYR A 73 -7.92 7.36 4.11
C TYR A 73 -8.29 8.79 3.70
N ILE A 74 -9.08 8.96 2.65
CA ILE A 74 -9.56 10.28 2.21
C ILE A 74 -10.29 10.98 3.37
N ARG A 75 -11.19 10.29 4.06
CA ARG A 75 -11.90 10.86 5.21
C ARG A 75 -10.94 11.29 6.33
N ALA A 76 -9.91 10.49 6.61
CA ALA A 76 -8.91 10.83 7.61
C ALA A 76 -8.11 12.08 7.21
N PHE A 77 -7.73 12.21 5.94
CA PHE A 77 -7.08 13.41 5.42
C PHE A 77 -7.99 14.65 5.51
N GLY A 78 -9.29 14.51 5.29
CA GLY A 78 -10.25 15.59 5.50
C GLY A 78 -10.24 16.10 6.94
N LYS A 79 -10.35 15.21 7.92
CA LYS A 79 -10.26 15.57 9.35
C LYS A 79 -8.92 16.17 9.73
N MET A 80 -7.83 15.70 9.11
CA MET A 80 -6.51 16.29 9.30
C MET A 80 -6.46 17.75 8.82
N LEU A 81 -7.01 18.05 7.64
CA LEU A 81 -7.08 19.42 7.12
C LEU A 81 -7.95 20.32 7.99
N GLU A 82 -9.13 19.85 8.43
CA GLU A 82 -10.01 20.56 9.36
C GLU A 82 -9.26 20.96 10.64
N ALA A 83 -8.52 20.02 11.24
CA ALA A 83 -7.74 20.27 12.44
C ALA A 83 -6.61 21.29 12.21
N ILE A 84 -5.90 21.21 11.08
CA ILE A 84 -4.84 22.15 10.73
C ILE A 84 -5.41 23.57 10.55
N HIS A 85 -6.52 23.71 9.82
CA HIS A 85 -7.15 25.00 9.56
C HIS A 85 -7.76 25.61 10.83
N ALA A 86 -8.36 24.80 11.70
CA ALA A 86 -8.85 25.25 13.01
C ALA A 86 -7.71 25.80 13.89
N GLY A 87 -6.50 25.26 13.75
CA GLY A 87 -5.29 25.77 14.42
C GLY A 87 -4.62 26.96 13.72
N GLY A 88 -5.19 27.49 12.63
CA GLY A 88 -4.61 28.60 11.85
C GLY A 88 -3.43 28.20 10.94
N GLY A 89 -3.18 26.89 10.78
CA GLY A 89 -2.14 26.37 9.89
C GLY A 89 -2.53 26.54 8.42
N LYS A 90 -1.55 26.87 7.57
CA LYS A 90 -1.74 26.97 6.12
C LYS A 90 -1.34 25.67 5.44
N THR A 91 -2.15 25.21 4.48
CA THR A 91 -1.88 24.01 3.69
C THR A 91 -1.80 24.34 2.21
N LYS A 92 -1.00 23.57 1.46
CA LYS A 92 -0.98 23.63 -0.01
C LYS A 92 -2.15 22.87 -0.65
N TRP A 93 -2.73 21.91 0.08
CA TRP A 93 -3.85 21.08 -0.36
C TRP A 93 -5.18 21.79 -0.09
N LYS A 94 -6.09 21.78 -1.09
CA LYS A 94 -7.43 22.34 -1.00
C LYS A 94 -8.42 21.29 -0.52
N THR A 95 -8.26 20.05 -0.98
CA THR A 95 -9.17 18.94 -0.67
C THR A 95 -8.44 17.76 -0.04
N ALA A 96 -9.21 16.90 0.64
CA ALA A 96 -8.70 15.63 1.15
C ALA A 96 -8.20 14.70 0.02
N ARG A 97 -8.77 14.84 -1.20
CA ARG A 97 -8.32 14.08 -2.36
C ARG A 97 -6.95 14.56 -2.83
N ASP A 98 -6.66 15.86 -2.75
CA ASP A 98 -5.33 16.39 -3.09
C ASP A 98 -4.24 15.82 -2.17
N VAL A 99 -4.55 15.68 -0.87
CA VAL A 99 -3.65 15.03 0.09
C VAL A 99 -3.46 13.56 -0.27
N PHE A 100 -4.54 12.86 -0.59
CA PHE A 100 -4.49 11.45 -1.00
C PHE A 100 -3.64 11.27 -2.27
N SER A 101 -3.86 12.07 -3.31
CA SER A 101 -3.08 12.01 -4.56
C SER A 101 -1.60 12.30 -4.32
N TRP A 102 -1.27 13.32 -3.52
CA TRP A 102 0.11 13.59 -3.12
C TRP A 102 0.73 12.39 -2.38
N TRP A 103 -0.02 11.83 -1.43
CA TRP A 103 0.45 10.69 -0.64
C TRP A 103 0.63 9.42 -1.48
N MET A 104 -0.21 9.23 -2.50
CA MET A 104 -0.10 8.17 -3.51
C MET A 104 1.02 8.39 -4.53
N GLU A 105 1.77 9.49 -4.41
CA GLU A 105 2.82 9.92 -5.35
C GLU A 105 2.29 10.03 -6.79
N ASP A 106 1.01 10.40 -6.92
CA ASP A 106 0.39 10.61 -8.22
C ASP A 106 1.08 11.78 -8.95
N GLN A 107 1.48 11.53 -10.19
CA GLN A 107 2.16 12.50 -11.05
C GLN A 107 1.19 13.25 -11.97
N ASN A 108 -0.11 12.96 -11.88
CA ASN A 108 -1.12 13.67 -12.66
C ASN A 108 -1.14 15.17 -12.31
N VAL A 109 -1.17 16.00 -13.35
CA VAL A 109 -1.30 17.46 -13.22
C VAL A 109 -2.76 17.84 -13.00
N GLU A 110 -3.03 18.94 -12.28
CA GLU A 110 -4.39 19.48 -12.12
C GLU A 110 -5.03 19.70 -13.51
N GLY A 111 -6.14 19.00 -13.78
CA GLY A 111 -6.85 19.02 -15.08
C GLY A 111 -6.48 17.88 -16.03
N GLN A 112 -5.49 17.04 -15.72
CA GLN A 112 -5.21 15.83 -16.48
C GLN A 112 -6.27 14.76 -16.19
N MET A 113 -6.95 14.30 -17.24
CA MET A 113 -7.91 13.19 -17.15
C MET A 113 -7.22 11.87 -17.47
N SER A 114 -7.49 10.85 -16.66
CA SER A 114 -7.18 9.46 -16.95
C SER A 114 -8.29 8.81 -17.79
N LEU A 115 -8.00 7.69 -18.45
CA LEU A 115 -9.03 6.91 -19.14
C LEU A 115 -10.15 6.48 -18.18
N SER A 116 -9.81 6.21 -16.92
CA SER A 116 -10.76 5.93 -15.86
C SER A 116 -11.62 7.12 -15.43
N ASP A 117 -11.33 8.34 -15.89
CA ASP A 117 -12.20 9.52 -15.66
C ASP A 117 -13.20 9.73 -16.81
N ILE A 118 -13.04 9.00 -17.92
CA ILE A 118 -13.92 9.07 -19.08
C ILE A 118 -15.07 8.08 -18.90
N THR A 119 -16.27 8.58 -18.66
CA THR A 119 -17.48 7.76 -18.44
C THR A 119 -17.71 6.76 -19.57
N GLU A 120 -17.49 7.15 -20.82
CA GLU A 120 -17.65 6.25 -21.98
C GLU A 120 -16.64 5.09 -21.95
N TRP A 121 -15.40 5.36 -21.49
CA TRP A 121 -14.38 4.32 -21.39
C TRP A 121 -14.68 3.33 -20.26
N ILE A 122 -15.22 3.80 -19.13
CA ILE A 122 -15.68 2.93 -18.03
C ILE A 122 -16.77 1.99 -18.52
N VAL A 123 -17.82 2.53 -19.15
CA VAL A 123 -18.98 1.75 -19.63
C VAL A 123 -18.57 0.67 -20.63
N VAL A 124 -17.58 0.95 -21.48
CA VAL A 124 -17.08 -0.02 -22.47
C VAL A 124 -16.20 -1.11 -21.85
N ASN A 125 -15.57 -0.85 -20.70
CA ASN A 125 -14.58 -1.75 -20.10
C ASN A 125 -14.99 -2.33 -18.74
N GLU A 126 -16.22 -2.08 -18.30
CA GLU A 126 -16.78 -2.52 -17.01
C GLU A 126 -16.80 -4.06 -16.85
N GLU A 127 -16.85 -4.81 -17.96
CA GLU A 127 -16.86 -6.28 -17.97
C GLU A 127 -15.47 -6.93 -18.21
N LYS A 128 -14.41 -6.13 -18.42
CA LYS A 128 -13.05 -6.63 -18.75
C LYS A 128 -12.01 -6.36 -17.65
N ILE A 129 -12.46 -5.87 -16.49
CA ILE A 129 -11.65 -5.34 -15.38
C ILE A 129 -11.88 -6.15 -14.11
#